data_AF-A0A1B6GTA0-F1
#
_entry.id   AF-A0A1B6GTA0-F1
#
_cell.length_a   1.000
_cell.length_b   1.000
_cell.length_c   1.000
_cell.angle_alpha   90.00
_cell.angle_beta   90.00
_cell.angle_gamma   90.00
#
_symmetry.space_group_name_H-M   'P 1'
#
loop_
_entity.id
_entity.type
_entity.pdbx_description
1 polymer ?
#
loop_
_entity_poly.entity_id
_entity_poly.type
_entity_poly.pdbx_seq_one_letter_code
_entity_poly.pdbx_strand_id
1 'polypeptide(L)'
;VVYGFCDYNTAESRREYSRRYPNRRLPNERTFFNVHRCLREGGRFPTNTRLVGNVVQDVGVEEAVLNRFARYPRTSTRSVAREFGVSQSYVSRLVRKEKLHPYHFIRVQALKPRDPPLIVQFC
;
A
#
# COMPACT_ATOMS: atom_id res chain seq x y z
N VAL A 1 -30.15 4.24 8.16
CA VAL A 1 -29.93 2.98 7.39
C VAL A 1 -31.28 2.31 7.17
N VAL A 2 -31.57 1.72 6.00
CA VAL A 2 -32.86 1.02 5.71
C VAL A 2 -33.24 0.01 6.80
N TYR A 3 -32.23 -0.60 7.43
CA TYR A 3 -32.37 -1.49 8.58
C TYR A 3 -33.10 -0.90 9.79
N GLY A 4 -32.78 0.34 10.17
CA GLY A 4 -33.47 1.00 11.29
C GLY A 4 -34.87 1.50 10.91
N PHE A 5 -35.16 1.66 9.62
CA PHE A 5 -36.50 2.00 9.13
C PHE A 5 -37.44 0.80 9.12
N CYS A 6 -36.91 -0.42 8.99
CA CYS A 6 -37.69 -1.65 8.91
C CYS A 6 -37.71 -2.42 10.25
N ASP A 7 -37.74 -1.70 11.38
CA ASP A 7 -37.76 -2.26 12.73
C ASP A 7 -36.70 -3.35 12.98
N TYR A 8 -35.50 -3.14 12.43
CA TYR A 8 -34.38 -4.09 12.54
C TYR A 8 -34.65 -5.47 11.93
N ASN A 9 -35.55 -5.56 10.95
CA ASN A 9 -35.79 -6.79 10.18
C ASN A 9 -34.95 -6.79 8.90
N THR A 10 -34.06 -7.78 8.74
CA THR A 10 -33.16 -7.89 7.59
C THR A 10 -33.88 -8.21 6.28
N ALA A 11 -34.94 -9.01 6.32
CA ALA A 11 -35.68 -9.43 5.13
C ALA A 11 -36.52 -8.28 4.57
N GLU A 12 -37.25 -7.57 5.44
CA GLU A 12 -38.00 -6.38 5.07
C GLU A 12 -37.07 -5.27 4.58
N SER A 13 -35.91 -5.10 5.22
CA SER A 13 -34.89 -4.16 4.75
C SER A 13 -34.42 -4.44 3.33
N ARG A 14 -34.28 -5.72 2.98
CA ARG A 14 -33.88 -6.12 1.63
C ARG A 14 -34.99 -5.84 0.61
N ARG A 15 -36.25 -6.10 0.97
CA ARG A 15 -37.42 -5.79 0.13
C ARG A 15 -37.54 -4.29 -0.12
N GLU A 16 -37.45 -3.49 0.95
CA GLU A 16 -37.47 -2.04 0.87
C GLU A 16 -36.28 -1.47 0.08
N TYR A 17 -35.09 -2.05 0.24
CA TYR A 17 -33.93 -1.66 -0.58
C TYR A 17 -34.15 -1.94 -2.07
N SER A 18 -34.75 -3.09 -2.41
CA SER A 18 -35.08 -3.44 -3.79
C SER A 18 -36.13 -2.49 -4.38
N ARG A 19 -37.13 -2.09 -3.59
CA ARG A 19 -38.15 -1.11 -4.01
C ARG A 19 -37.55 0.27 -4.30
N ARG A 20 -36.66 0.74 -3.42
CA ARG A 20 -36.02 2.06 -3.54
C ARG A 20 -34.97 2.11 -4.64
N TYR A 21 -34.32 0.98 -4.95
CA TYR A 21 -33.21 0.91 -5.92
C TYR A 21 -33.36 -0.30 -6.86
N PRO A 22 -34.32 -0.27 -7.81
CA PRO A 22 -34.67 -1.43 -8.64
C PRO A 22 -33.54 -1.91 -9.57
N ASN A 23 -32.63 -1.02 -10.00
CA ASN A 23 -31.55 -1.34 -10.95
C ASN A 23 -30.20 -1.62 -10.26
N ARG A 24 -30.17 -1.90 -8.95
CA ARG A 24 -28.94 -2.19 -8.21
C ARG A 24 -28.86 -3.65 -7.82
N ARG A 25 -27.63 -4.17 -7.75
CA ARG A 25 -27.39 -5.52 -7.20
C ARG A 25 -27.87 -5.56 -5.75
N LEU A 26 -28.77 -6.50 -5.46
CA LEU A 26 -29.38 -6.62 -4.14
C LEU A 26 -28.38 -7.16 -3.11
N PRO A 27 -28.05 -6.39 -2.05
CA PRO A 27 -27.14 -6.84 -1.00
C PRO A 27 -27.72 -8.01 -0.21
N ASN A 28 -26.86 -8.89 0.34
CA ASN A 28 -27.30 -9.97 1.23
C ASN A 28 -28.03 -9.38 2.46
N GLU A 29 -29.04 -10.07 2.97
CA GLU A 29 -29.79 -9.68 4.17
C GLU A 29 -28.88 -9.33 5.36
N ARG A 30 -27.83 -10.13 5.58
CA ARG A 30 -26.83 -9.89 6.65
C ARG A 30 -26.04 -8.60 6.45
N THR A 31 -25.94 -8.08 5.22
CA THR A 31 -25.25 -6.81 4.94
C THR A 31 -25.95 -5.65 5.66
N PHE A 32 -27.29 -5.64 5.73
CA PHE A 32 -28.04 -4.59 6.43
C PHE A 32 -27.75 -4.57 7.93
N PHE A 33 -27.76 -5.75 8.55
CA PHE A 33 -27.39 -5.92 9.96
C PHE A 33 -25.93 -5.49 10.21
N ASN A 34 -24.98 -5.98 9.41
CA ASN A 34 -23.56 -5.67 9.60
C ASN A 34 -23.26 -4.19 9.42
N VAL A 35 -23.84 -3.54 8.42
CA VAL A 35 -23.70 -2.09 8.21
C VAL A 35 -24.25 -1.33 9.41
N HIS A 36 -25.45 -1.70 9.89
CA HIS A 36 -26.05 -1.05 11.04
C HIS A 36 -25.20 -1.23 12.31
N ARG A 37 -24.74 -2.45 12.58
CA ARG A 37 -23.87 -2.77 13.73
C ARG A 37 -22.56 -1.97 13.68
N CYS A 38 -21.84 -2.01 12.55
CA CYS A 38 -20.55 -1.31 12.42
C CYS A 38 -20.70 0.22 12.54
N LEU A 39 -21.81 0.79 12.06
CA LEU A 39 -22.09 2.21 12.23
C LEU A 39 -22.43 2.56 13.68
N ARG A 40 -23.22 1.72 14.36
CA ARG A 40 -23.61 1.95 15.76
C ARG A 40 -22.44 1.81 16.73
N GLU A 41 -21.62 0.77 16.55
CA GLU A 41 -20.52 0.45 17.47
C GLU A 41 -19.24 1.23 17.16
N GLY A 42 -18.94 1.45 15.87
CA GLY A 42 -17.64 1.96 15.44
C GLY A 42 -17.69 3.14 14.49
N GLY A 43 -18.87 3.70 14.20
CA GLY A 43 -19.04 4.87 13.33
C GLY A 43 -18.57 4.67 11.89
N ARG A 44 -18.33 3.44 11.46
CA ARG A 44 -17.71 3.12 10.16
C ARG A 44 -18.48 2.07 9.39
N PHE A 45 -18.38 2.10 8.07
CA PHE A 45 -18.92 1.05 7.21
C PHE A 45 -18.06 -0.22 7.29
N PRO A 46 -18.64 -1.42 7.11
CA PRO A 46 -17.88 -2.65 7.04
C PRO A 46 -16.95 -2.60 5.82
N THR A 47 -15.65 -2.65 6.05
CA THR A 47 -14.64 -2.78 5.01
C THR A 47 -14.52 -4.25 4.62
N ASN A 48 -14.40 -4.53 3.32
CA ASN A 48 -13.92 -5.84 2.86
C ASN A 48 -12.42 -5.88 3.11
N THR A 49 -12.04 -5.99 4.39
CA THR A 49 -10.69 -6.30 4.78
C THR A 49 -10.48 -7.75 4.38
N ARG A 50 -10.22 -8.00 3.08
CA ARG A 50 -9.45 -9.17 2.71
C ARG A 50 -8.27 -9.11 3.66
N LEU A 51 -8.18 -10.09 4.56
CA LEU A 51 -6.97 -10.36 5.31
C LEU A 51 -5.95 -10.67 4.21
N VAL A 52 -5.36 -9.62 3.63
CA VAL A 52 -4.17 -9.72 2.81
C VAL A 52 -3.20 -10.24 3.83
N GLY A 53 -3.07 -11.57 3.87
CA GLY A 53 -2.23 -12.25 4.83
C GLY A 53 -0.92 -11.49 4.81
N ASN A 54 -0.56 -10.91 5.95
CA ASN A 54 0.81 -10.53 6.16
C ASN A 54 1.57 -11.85 5.99
N VAL A 55 2.14 -12.06 4.81
CA VAL A 55 3.09 -13.15 4.59
C VAL A 55 4.07 -12.98 5.73
N VAL A 56 4.16 -13.97 6.62
CA VAL A 56 5.10 -13.96 7.74
C VAL A 56 6.47 -13.85 7.09
N GLN A 57 6.95 -12.62 6.97
CA GLN A 57 8.22 -12.29 6.37
C GLN A 57 9.27 -12.51 7.43
N ASP A 58 10.35 -13.18 7.04
CA ASP A 58 11.48 -13.40 7.91
C ASP A 58 12.09 -12.02 8.25
N VAL A 59 11.87 -11.61 9.50
CA VAL A 59 12.30 -10.31 10.04
C VAL A 59 13.81 -10.14 9.87
N GLY A 60 14.58 -11.23 9.94
CA GLY A 60 16.03 -11.18 9.74
C GLY A 60 16.43 -10.76 8.33
N VAL A 61 15.70 -11.24 7.31
CA VAL A 61 15.96 -10.85 5.91
C VAL A 61 15.54 -9.41 5.66
N GLU A 62 14.44 -8.95 6.25
CA GLU A 62 14.02 -7.54 6.16
C GLU A 62 15.08 -6.60 6.71
N GLU A 63 15.54 -6.87 7.93
CA GLU A 63 16.54 -6.02 8.60
C GLU A 63 17.88 -6.01 7.85
N ALA A 64 18.31 -7.15 7.33
CA ALA A 64 19.54 -7.23 6.53
C ALA A 64 19.46 -6.41 5.24
N VAL A 65 18.31 -6.46 4.53
CA VAL A 65 18.07 -5.66 3.33
C VAL A 65 18.06 -4.16 3.65
N LEU A 66 17.41 -3.75 4.74
CA LEU A 66 17.36 -2.35 5.15
C LEU A 66 18.74 -1.81 5.54
N ASN A 67 19.50 -2.58 6.34
CA ASN A 67 20.87 -2.23 6.72
C ASN A 67 21.80 -2.10 5.50
N ARG A 68 21.59 -2.91 4.46
CA ARG A 68 22.34 -2.80 3.21
C ARG A 68 22.17 -1.44 2.55
N PHE A 69 20.93 -0.93 2.48
CA PHE A 69 20.65 0.38 1.90
C PHE A 69 21.09 1.54 2.80
N ALA A 70 21.01 1.40 4.12
CA ALA A 70 21.49 2.40 5.06
C ALA A 70 23.01 2.65 4.91
N ARG A 71 23.79 1.57 4.70
CA ARG A 71 25.25 1.67 4.51
C ARG A 71 25.63 2.10 3.09
N TYR A 72 24.90 1.62 2.09
CA TYR A 72 25.22 1.86 0.68
C TYR A 72 23.97 2.30 -0.11
N PRO A 73 23.57 3.57 -0.02
CA PRO A 73 22.34 4.07 -0.68
C PRO A 73 22.44 4.08 -2.21
N ARG A 74 23.65 3.91 -2.77
CA ARG A 74 23.89 3.83 -4.22
C ARG A 74 23.59 2.47 -4.85
N THR A 75 23.22 1.48 -4.03
CA THR A 75 23.01 0.10 -4.49
C THR A 75 21.70 -0.06 -5.25
N SER A 76 21.70 -0.94 -6.26
CA SER A 76 20.50 -1.26 -7.03
C SER A 76 19.59 -2.22 -6.27
N THR A 77 18.29 -1.93 -6.26
CA THR A 77 17.27 -2.84 -5.68
C THR A 77 17.31 -4.24 -6.30
N ARG A 78 17.68 -4.36 -7.57
CA ARG A 78 17.83 -5.65 -8.25
C ARG A 78 19.10 -6.40 -7.79
N SER A 79 20.16 -5.68 -7.47
CA SER A 79 21.40 -6.27 -6.94
C SER A 79 21.17 -6.84 -5.54
N VAL A 80 20.55 -6.04 -4.67
CA VAL A 80 20.21 -6.45 -3.29
C VAL A 80 19.23 -7.62 -3.30
N ALA A 81 18.24 -7.62 -4.20
CA ALA A 81 17.33 -8.74 -4.35
C ALA A 81 18.04 -10.06 -4.67
N ARG A 82 19.04 -10.03 -5.57
CA ARG A 82 19.87 -11.21 -5.90
C ARG A 82 20.77 -11.63 -4.74
N GLU A 83 21.34 -10.68 -4.02
CA GLU A 83 22.21 -10.91 -2.86
C GLU A 83 21.48 -11.68 -1.74
N PHE A 84 20.23 -11.30 -1.45
CA PHE A 84 19.43 -11.90 -0.38
C PHE A 84 18.43 -12.97 -0.87
N GLY A 85 18.47 -13.36 -2.15
CA GLY A 85 17.58 -14.40 -2.70
C GLY A 85 16.09 -14.05 -2.69
N VAL A 86 15.75 -12.76 -2.67
CA VAL A 86 14.36 -12.27 -2.60
C VAL A 86 13.91 -11.64 -3.93
N SER A 87 12.60 -11.45 -4.09
CA SER A 87 12.08 -10.75 -5.28
C SER A 87 12.43 -9.25 -5.26
N GLN A 88 12.71 -8.67 -6.42
CA GLN A 88 13.00 -7.23 -6.52
C GLN A 88 11.79 -6.37 -6.12
N SER A 89 10.57 -6.84 -6.38
CA SER A 89 9.33 -6.15 -5.99
C SER A 89 9.15 -6.13 -4.48
N TYR A 90 9.56 -7.19 -3.76
CA TYR A 90 9.61 -7.21 -2.30
C TYR A 90 10.58 -6.16 -1.75
N VAL A 91 11.83 -6.14 -2.22
CA VAL A 91 12.83 -5.13 -1.81
C VAL A 91 12.33 -3.71 -2.07
N SER A 92 11.71 -3.48 -3.23
CA SER A 92 11.15 -2.17 -3.58
C SER A 92 9.97 -1.75 -2.70
N ARG A 93 9.15 -2.69 -2.21
CA ARG A 93 8.08 -2.39 -1.23
C ARG A 93 8.67 -2.09 0.15
N LEU A 94 9.64 -2.89 0.60
CA LEU A 94 10.30 -2.74 1.89
C LEU A 94 11.00 -1.39 2.01
N VAL A 95 11.80 -1.01 1.01
CA VAL A 95 12.48 0.29 0.95
C VAL A 95 11.49 1.46 1.01
N ARG A 96 10.34 1.37 0.31
CA ARG A 96 9.30 2.41 0.37
C ARG A 96 8.60 2.46 1.72
N LYS A 97 8.32 1.29 2.32
CA LYS A 97 7.70 1.17 3.65
C LYS A 97 8.52 1.90 4.71
N GLU A 98 9.84 1.70 4.68
CA GLU A 98 10.80 2.32 5.61
C GLU A 98 11.30 3.70 5.15
N LYS A 99 10.69 4.30 4.11
CA LYS A 99 11.03 5.63 3.58
C LYS A 99 12.51 5.81 3.23
N LEU A 100 13.18 4.74 2.81
CA LEU A 100 14.53 4.82 2.27
C LEU A 100 14.48 5.26 0.80
N HIS A 101 15.47 6.06 0.38
CA HIS A 101 15.57 6.57 -0.99
C HIS A 101 16.91 6.18 -1.64
N PRO A 102 17.14 4.90 -1.96
CA PRO A 102 18.30 4.48 -2.74
C PRO A 102 18.29 5.16 -4.10
N TYR A 103 19.46 5.62 -4.55
CA TYR A 103 19.61 6.37 -5.79
C TYR A 103 20.73 5.77 -6.63
N HIS A 104 20.57 5.79 -7.95
CA HIS A 104 21.63 5.35 -8.84
C HIS A 104 22.46 6.56 -9.28
N PHE A 105 23.73 6.61 -8.89
CA PHE A 105 24.63 7.68 -9.29
C PHE A 105 25.25 7.37 -10.65
N ILE A 106 24.92 8.17 -11.66
CA ILE A 106 25.50 8.09 -13.00
C ILE A 106 26.39 9.30 -13.22
N ARG A 107 27.65 9.06 -13.59
CA ARG A 107 28.54 10.12 -14.08
C ARG A 107 28.23 10.37 -15.55
N VAL A 108 27.57 11.48 -15.85
CA VAL A 108 27.21 11.89 -17.22
C VAL A 108 28.27 12.78 -17.87
N GLN A 109 29.18 13.37 -17.09
CA GLN A 109 30.25 14.23 -17.60
C GLN A 109 31.60 13.79 -17.03
N ALA A 110 32.62 13.72 -17.88
CA ALA A 110 34.00 13.46 -17.50
C ALA A 110 34.74 14.79 -17.27
N LEU A 111 34.30 15.53 -16.24
CA LEU A 111 34.88 16.83 -15.88
C LEU A 111 36.38 16.67 -15.62
N LYS A 112 37.19 17.36 -16.43
CA LYS A 112 38.63 17.48 -16.24
C LYS A 112 38.90 18.57 -15.19
N PRO A 113 40.06 18.56 -14.51
CA PRO A 113 40.41 19.59 -13.53
C PRO A 113 40.36 21.03 -14.07
N ARG A 114 40.47 21.22 -15.39
CA ARG A 114 40.41 22.53 -16.07
C ARG A 114 38.98 23.03 -16.31
N ASP A 115 37.98 22.15 -16.26
CA ASP A 115 36.61 22.48 -16.68
C ASP A 115 35.81 23.32 -15.65
N PRO A 116 35.94 23.12 -14.32
CA PRO A 116 35.20 23.91 -13.33
C PRO A 116 35.31 25.45 -13.48
N PRO A 117 36.50 26.06 -13.65
CA PRO A 117 36.59 27.51 -13.82
C PRO A 117 35.98 28.01 -15.14
N LEU A 118 35.93 27.19 -16.19
CA LEU A 118 35.32 27.55 -17.48
C LEU A 118 33.79 27.52 -17.42
N ILE A 119 33.20 26.62 -16.62
CA ILE A 119 31.75 26.48 -16.46
C ILE A 119 31.17 27.65 -15.67
N VAL A 120 31.86 28.10 -14.61
CA VAL A 120 31.41 29.22 -13.76
C VAL A 120 31.35 30.55 -14.53
N GLN A 121 32.21 30.75 -15.53
CA GLN A 121 32.24 31.96 -16.35
C GLN A 121 31.13 32.01 -17.41
N PHE A 122 30.48 30.88 -17.72
CA PHE A 122 29.45 30.79 -18.76
C PHE A 122 28.01 30.89 -18.20
N CYS A 123 27.86 30.87 -16.87
CA CYS A 123 26.61 31.12 -16.15
C CYS A 123 26.40 32.62 -15.93
#